data_AF-A0A7V9S148-F1
#
_entry.id   AF-A0A7V9S148-F1
#
_cell.length_a   1.000
_cell.length_b   1.000
_cell.length_c   1.000
_cell.angle_alpha   90.00
_cell.angle_beta   90.00
_cell.angle_gamma   90.00
#
_symmetry.space_group_name_H-M   'P 1'
#
loop_
_entity.id
_entity.type
_entity.pdbx_description
1 polymer ?
#
loop_
_entity_poly.entity_id
_entity_poly.type
_entity_poly.pdbx_seq_one_letter_code
_entity_poly.pdbx_strand_id
1 'polypeptide(L)'
;MAVIYMLSDQPNLSSGLGLIDLVGRKLVHAGEYALLCWLWIRALRPSVGGRAALALALAVTLAYAVGDEYHQTFVDGRSGSPLDVVIDGLGAAVGGAWAQRRGRERAGAARGR
;
A
#
# COMPACT_ATOMS: atom_id res chain seq x y z
N MET A 1 4.88 2.68 -9.74
CA MET A 1 3.50 3.10 -10.09
C MET A 1 3.00 2.35 -11.32
N ALA A 2 3.73 2.36 -12.45
CA ALA A 2 3.32 1.63 -13.66
C ALA A 2 2.93 0.15 -13.44
N VAL A 3 3.69 -0.59 -12.62
CA VAL A 3 3.37 -2.00 -12.31
C VAL A 3 2.06 -2.14 -11.55
N ILE A 4 1.83 -1.32 -10.51
CA ILE A 4 0.59 -1.34 -9.72
C ILE A 4 -0.60 -1.00 -10.62
N TYR A 5 -0.45 0.00 -11.47
CA TYR A 5 -1.48 0.39 -12.44
C TYR A 5 -1.83 -0.75 -13.41
N MET A 6 -0.84 -1.42 -14.00
CA MET A 6 -1.06 -2.54 -14.93
C MET A 6 -1.74 -3.75 -14.27
N LEU A 7 -1.45 -4.01 -13.00
CA LEU A 7 -2.09 -5.08 -12.23
C LEU A 7 -3.53 -4.72 -11.85
N SER A 8 -3.78 -3.45 -11.54
CA SER A 8 -5.12 -2.92 -11.26
C SER A 8 -6.03 -2.94 -12.49
N ASP A 9 -5.48 -2.66 -13.67
CA ASP A 9 -6.21 -2.56 -14.94
C ASP A 9 -6.74 -3.91 -15.48
N GLN A 10 -6.39 -5.05 -14.86
CA GLN A 10 -6.82 -6.36 -15.32
C GLN A 10 -8.35 -6.54 -15.14
N PRO A 11 -9.13 -6.70 -16.23
CA PRO A 11 -10.60 -6.69 -16.16
C PRO A 11 -11.17 -7.99 -15.55
N ASN A 12 -10.46 -9.12 -15.65
CA ASN A 12 -10.93 -10.37 -15.07
C ASN A 12 -9.77 -11.32 -14.72
N LEU A 13 -9.72 -11.72 -13.43
CA LEU A 13 -8.80 -12.74 -12.88
C LEU A 13 -9.60 -13.95 -12.32
N SER A 14 -10.83 -14.17 -12.81
CA SER A 14 -11.68 -15.25 -12.34
C SER A 14 -11.07 -16.61 -12.66
N SER A 15 -10.78 -17.38 -11.63
CA SER A 15 -10.40 -18.80 -11.73
C SER A 15 -11.63 -19.73 -11.67
N GLY A 16 -12.83 -19.15 -11.54
CA GLY A 16 -14.08 -19.88 -11.29
C GLY A 16 -14.33 -20.20 -9.82
N LEU A 17 -13.46 -19.75 -8.91
CA LEU A 17 -13.54 -20.02 -7.46
C LEU A 17 -14.25 -18.91 -6.65
N GLY A 18 -14.79 -17.89 -7.33
CA GLY A 18 -15.70 -16.89 -6.76
C GLY A 18 -15.11 -16.12 -5.57
N LEU A 19 -15.48 -16.54 -4.35
CA LEU A 19 -15.04 -15.89 -3.10
C LEU A 19 -13.52 -15.92 -2.92
N ILE A 20 -12.84 -16.98 -3.37
CA ILE A 20 -11.38 -17.09 -3.28
C ILE A 20 -10.71 -16.03 -4.16
N ASP A 21 -11.23 -15.79 -5.38
CA ASP A 21 -10.70 -14.76 -6.28
C ASP A 21 -10.93 -13.35 -5.71
N LEU A 22 -12.08 -13.15 -5.05
CA LEU A 22 -12.41 -11.89 -4.39
C LEU A 22 -11.46 -11.61 -3.21
N VAL A 23 -11.26 -12.59 -2.33
CA VAL A 23 -10.37 -12.44 -1.16
C VAL A 23 -8.92 -12.33 -1.61
N GLY A 24 -8.49 -13.15 -2.58
CA GLY A 24 -7.14 -13.14 -3.13
C GLY A 24 -6.76 -11.78 -3.72
N ARG A 25 -7.64 -11.17 -4.54
CA ARG A 25 -7.42 -9.81 -5.07
C ARG A 25 -7.24 -8.78 -3.96
N LYS A 26 -8.09 -8.80 -2.92
CA LYS A 26 -8.00 -7.87 -1.79
C LYS A 26 -6.67 -8.01 -1.03
N LEU A 27 -6.18 -9.24 -0.86
CA LEU A 27 -4.89 -9.48 -0.21
C LEU A 27 -3.71 -9.00 -1.06
N VAL A 28 -3.78 -9.16 -2.38
CA VAL A 28 -2.75 -8.66 -3.31
C VAL A 28 -2.70 -7.13 -3.26
N HIS A 29 -3.84 -6.45 -3.41
CA HIS A 29 -3.95 -4.99 -3.28
C HIS A 29 -3.38 -4.50 -1.95
N ALA A 30 -3.83 -5.07 -0.83
CA ALA A 30 -3.33 -4.69 0.50
C ALA A 30 -1.81 -4.87 0.62
N GLY A 31 -1.25 -5.92 0.01
CA GLY A 31 0.19 -6.17 -0.07
C GLY A 31 0.95 -5.13 -0.90
N GLU A 32 0.40 -4.74 -2.06
CA GLU A 32 0.96 -3.71 -2.95
C GLU A 32 1.02 -2.35 -2.26
N TYR A 33 -0.06 -1.93 -1.59
CA TYR A 33 -0.10 -0.67 -0.84
C TYR A 33 0.79 -0.68 0.40
N ALA A 34 0.90 -1.82 1.10
CA ALA A 34 1.86 -1.97 2.19
C ALA A 34 3.31 -1.83 1.71
N LEU A 35 3.65 -2.44 0.57
CA LEU A 35 4.97 -2.32 -0.04
C LEU A 35 5.24 -0.89 -0.52
N LEU A 36 4.26 -0.25 -1.13
CA LEU A 36 4.34 1.14 -1.59
C LEU A 36 4.63 2.10 -0.44
N CYS A 37 3.89 1.98 0.66
CA CYS A 37 4.11 2.77 1.87
C CYS A 37 5.53 2.55 2.42
N TRP A 38 5.99 1.29 2.48
CA TRP A 38 7.35 0.97 2.92
C TRP A 38 8.44 1.63 2.05
N LEU A 39 8.27 1.61 0.72
CA LEU A 39 9.19 2.24 -0.22
C LEU A 39 9.25 3.76 -0.01
N TRP A 40 8.09 4.40 0.17
CA TRP A 40 8.02 5.84 0.47
C TRP A 40 8.71 6.19 1.78
N ILE A 41 8.51 5.41 2.85
CA ILE A 41 9.23 5.62 4.12
C ILE A 41 10.74 5.51 3.89
N ARG A 42 11.19 4.51 3.13
CA ARG A 42 12.63 4.33 2.86
C ARG A 42 13.22 5.49 2.06
N ALA A 43 12.48 6.04 1.11
CA ALA A 43 12.91 7.19 0.30
C ALA A 43 12.91 8.51 1.09
N LEU A 44 11.88 8.75 1.92
CA LEU A 44 11.68 10.04 2.60
C LEU A 44 12.45 10.16 3.92
N ARG A 45 12.68 9.03 4.61
CA ARG A 45 13.30 9.02 5.95
C ARG A 45 14.63 9.75 6.06
N PRO A 46 15.58 9.66 5.10
CA PRO A 46 16.84 10.41 5.16
C PRO A 46 16.65 11.92 5.11
N SER A 47 15.60 12.41 4.44
CA SER A 47 15.39 13.84 4.17
C SER A 47 14.53 14.54 5.22
N VAL A 48 13.46 13.88 5.69
CA VAL A 48 12.46 14.50 6.59
C VAL A 48 12.42 13.88 7.99
N GLY A 49 13.22 12.85 8.23
CA GLY A 49 13.22 12.10 9.49
C GLY A 49 12.04 11.13 9.61
N GLY A 50 12.14 10.20 10.57
CA GLY A 50 11.23 9.04 10.63
C GLY A 50 9.75 9.41 10.71
N ARG A 51 9.36 10.28 11.66
CA ARG A 51 7.92 10.56 11.91
C ARG A 51 7.25 11.26 10.73
N ALA A 52 7.92 12.25 10.13
CA ALA A 52 7.41 12.94 8.96
C ALA A 52 7.39 12.02 7.73
N ALA A 53 8.41 11.17 7.56
CA ALA A 53 8.44 10.20 6.46
C ALA A 53 7.28 9.21 6.53
N LEU A 54 6.89 8.75 7.73
CA LEU A 54 5.72 7.89 7.92
C LEU A 54 4.42 8.62 7.55
N ALA A 55 4.22 9.85 8.02
CA ALA A 55 3.01 10.62 7.72
C ALA A 55 2.87 10.91 6.22
N LEU A 56 3.95 11.34 5.56
CA LEU A 56 3.97 11.61 4.13
C LEU A 56 3.79 10.34 3.30
N ALA A 57 4.44 9.23 3.68
CA ALA A 57 4.29 7.96 3.00
C ALA A 57 2.84 7.45 3.07
N LEU A 58 2.19 7.56 4.23
CA LEU A 58 0.78 7.18 4.38
C LEU A 58 -0.13 8.08 3.53
N ALA A 59 0.09 9.40 3.55
CA ALA A 59 -0.71 10.33 2.78
C ALA A 59 -0.62 10.05 1.26
N VAL A 60 0.60 9.84 0.74
CA VAL A 60 0.79 9.54 -0.69
C VAL A 60 0.23 8.17 -1.07
N THR A 61 0.39 7.17 -0.20
CA THR A 61 -0.14 5.81 -0.44
C THR A 61 -1.67 5.81 -0.44
N LEU A 62 -2.31 6.51 0.51
CA LEU A 62 -3.77 6.66 0.57
C LEU A 62 -4.31 7.43 -0.64
N ALA A 63 -3.64 8.52 -1.06
CA ALA A 63 -4.04 9.25 -2.25
C ALA A 63 -3.97 8.37 -3.51
N TYR A 64 -2.96 7.51 -3.61
CA TYR A 64 -2.85 6.54 -4.71
C TYR A 64 -3.96 5.49 -4.64
N ALA A 65 -4.28 4.94 -3.46
CA ALA A 65 -5.36 3.98 -3.28
C ALA A 65 -6.73 4.55 -3.69
N VAL A 66 -7.01 5.80 -3.33
CA VAL A 66 -8.23 6.50 -3.77
C VAL A 66 -8.27 6.64 -5.29
N GLY A 67 -7.14 7.01 -5.91
CA GLY A 67 -7.05 7.14 -7.37
C GLY A 67 -7.23 5.81 -8.10
N ASP A 68 -6.70 4.73 -7.53
CA ASP A 68 -6.84 3.38 -8.06
C ASP A 68 -8.28 2.87 -7.97
N GLU A 69 -8.96 3.10 -6.84
CA GLU A 69 -10.38 2.75 -6.67
C GLU A 69 -11.27 3.51 -7.65
N TYR A 70 -10.95 4.80 -7.87
CA TYR A 70 -11.60 5.61 -8.88
C TYR A 70 -11.35 5.07 -10.29
N HIS A 71 -10.10 4.70 -10.63
CA HIS A 71 -9.77 4.06 -11.91
C HIS A 71 -10.57 2.76 -12.12
N GLN A 72 -10.69 1.94 -11.09
CA GLN A 72 -11.44 0.69 -11.15
C GLN A 72 -12.93 0.87 -11.45
N THR A 73 -13.52 2.04 -11.19
CA THR A 73 -14.92 2.34 -11.60
C THR A 73 -15.10 2.42 -13.12
N PHE A 74 -14.02 2.60 -13.88
CA PHE A 74 -14.04 2.62 -15.35
C PHE A 74 -13.69 1.27 -15.97
N VAL A 75 -13.37 0.25 -15.17
CA VAL A 75 -13.02 -1.09 -15.63
C VAL A 75 -14.27 -1.97 -15.61
N ASP A 76 -14.68 -2.46 -16.77
CA ASP A 76 -15.85 -3.33 -16.91
C ASP A 76 -15.76 -4.56 -15.98
N GLY A 77 -16.81 -4.78 -15.19
CA GLY A 77 -16.88 -5.89 -14.24
C GLY A 77 -16.25 -5.63 -12.86
N ARG A 78 -15.75 -4.41 -12.60
CA ARG A 78 -15.34 -3.96 -11.27
C ARG A 78 -16.33 -2.97 -10.66
N SER A 79 -16.52 -3.09 -9.35
CA SER A 79 -17.28 -2.13 -8.56
C SER A 79 -16.34 -1.50 -7.56
N GLY A 80 -16.04 -0.20 -7.72
CA GLY A 80 -15.28 0.52 -6.72
C GLY A 80 -15.99 0.50 -5.36
N SER A 81 -15.25 0.23 -4.28
CA SER A 81 -15.69 0.12 -2.91
C SER A 81 -14.80 0.99 -2.01
N PRO A 82 -15.36 2.03 -1.35
CA PRO A 82 -14.63 2.83 -0.38
C PRO A 82 -14.03 2.02 0.79
N LEU A 83 -14.57 0.83 1.06
CA LEU A 83 -14.00 -0.09 2.06
C LEU A 83 -12.64 -0.64 1.65
N ASP A 84 -12.36 -0.75 0.35
CA ASP A 84 -11.08 -1.28 -0.14
C ASP A 84 -9.95 -0.26 0.11
N VAL A 85 -10.21 1.03 -0.08
CA VAL A 85 -9.31 2.12 0.34
C VAL A 85 -8.99 2.07 1.84
N VAL A 86 -9.98 1.74 2.68
CA VAL A 86 -9.80 1.63 4.14
C VAL A 86 -8.90 0.44 4.49
N ILE A 87 -9.14 -0.72 3.86
CA ILE A 87 -8.35 -1.94 4.09
C ILE A 87 -6.90 -1.72 3.66
N ASP A 88 -6.68 -1.14 2.48
CA ASP A 88 -5.36 -0.83 1.94
C ASP A 88 -4.63 0.22 2.81
N GLY A 89 -5.37 1.22 3.29
CA GLY A 89 -4.88 2.21 4.25
C GLY A 89 -4.41 1.60 5.57
N LEU A 90 -5.16 0.63 6.12
CA LEU A 90 -4.78 -0.10 7.33
C LEU A 90 -3.53 -0.97 7.09
N GLY A 91 -3.45 -1.65 5.95
CA GLY A 91 -2.26 -2.42 5.55
C GLY A 91 -1.01 -1.54 5.45
N ALA A 92 -1.14 -0.37 4.80
CA ALA A 92 -0.08 0.63 4.72
C ALA A 92 0.35 1.16 6.09
N ALA A 93 -0.59 1.40 7.01
CA ALA A 93 -0.30 1.84 8.37
C ALA A 93 0.50 0.80 9.17
N VAL A 94 0.09 -0.47 9.11
CA VAL A 94 0.78 -1.58 9.79
C VAL A 94 2.19 -1.77 9.22
N GLY A 95 2.32 -1.85 7.90
CA GLY A 95 3.61 -1.99 7.22
C GLY A 95 4.55 -0.81 7.53
N GLY A 96 4.01 0.41 7.52
CA GLY A 96 4.78 1.61 7.82
C GLY A 96 5.25 1.70 9.27
N ALA A 97 4.40 1.34 10.23
CA ALA A 97 4.77 1.28 11.64
C ALA A 97 5.88 0.25 11.89
N TRP A 98 5.81 -0.92 11.26
CA TRP A 98 6.84 -1.94 11.35
C TRP A 98 8.18 -1.49 10.77
N ALA A 99 8.15 -0.86 9.59
CA ALA A 99 9.33 -0.26 8.95
C ALA A 99 10.01 0.78 9.86
N GLN A 100 9.19 1.57 10.55
CA GLN A 100 9.66 2.60 11.47
C GLN A 100 10.43 2.00 12.65
N ARG A 101 9.87 0.96 13.29
CA ARG A 101 10.49 0.27 14.44
C ARG A 101 11.86 -0.29 14.08
N ARG A 102 11.95 -1.02 12.97
CA ARG A 102 13.23 -1.61 12.49
C ARG A 102 14.31 -0.57 12.19
N GLY A 103 13.95 0.57 11.61
CA GLY A 103 14.96 1.60 11.38
C GLY A 103 15.37 2.36 12.65
N ARG A 104 14.54 2.38 13.70
CA ARG A 104 14.94 2.95 15.00
C ARG A 104 15.93 2.03 15.71
N GLU A 105 15.70 0.73 15.67
CA GLU A 105 16.62 -0.30 16.21
C GLU A 105 17.99 -0.23 15.54
N ARG A 106 18.04 -0.14 14.20
CA ARG A 106 19.30 0.01 13.45
C ARG A 106 20.05 1.29 13.79
N ALA A 107 19.34 2.41 13.93
CA ALA A 107 19.96 3.68 14.33
C ALA A 107 20.48 3.66 15.78
N GLY A 108 19.81 2.94 16.68
CA GLY A 108 20.27 2.72 18.06
C GLY A 108 21.53 1.86 18.13
N ALA A 109 21.57 0.75 17.38
CA ALA A 109 22.73 -0.14 17.32
C ALA A 109 23.98 0.54 16.72
N ALA A 110 23.82 1.49 15.81
CA ALA A 110 24.92 2.25 15.22
C ALA A 110 25.47 3.36 16.13
N ARG A 111 24.71 3.82 17.13
CA ARG A 111 25.14 4.85 18.10
C ARG A 111 25.82 4.28 19.35
N GLY A 112 25.71 2.96 19.58
CA GLY A 112 26.33 2.26 20.71
C GLY A 112 27.69 1.62 20.40
N ARG A 113 28.25 1.89 19.22
CA ARG A 113 29.63 1.55 18.81
C ARG A 113 30.44 2.82 18.71
#